data_AF-A0A0V7ZTE7-F1
#
_entry.id   AF-A0A0V7ZTE7-F1
#
_cell.length_a   1.000
_cell.length_b   1.000
_cell.length_c   1.000
_cell.angle_alpha   90.00
_cell.angle_beta   90.00
_cell.angle_gamma   90.00
#
_symmetry.space_group_name_H-M   'P 1'
#
loop_
_entity.id
_entity.type
_entity.pdbx_description
1 polymer ?
#
loop_
_entity_poly.entity_id
_entity_poly.type
_entity_poly.pdbx_seq_one_letter_code
_entity_poly.pdbx_strand_id
1 'polypeptide(L)'
;MGILHQSFTLTVLIYCFLNLLLFVSLTYLFPPLLRKYDNSLGLVVLGVSRKPLIIVAALFSLNFISTRLNLSPAIYWTQRVLTAVIVITLTYWLAQLFTQVISYYLRDYAKQTEALWDNVLVPILERLLPALTYILGVFLFLESLGIDLTGIWVAFGGLTFVLGFALRDILANFFSGLVLLIDTPFQFGDVIAMPDNSVAVIKNIGLRVTKLYLVETDCEIYIPNAALGSKDIVNLSRPTPHVAKTIEINVKAGTDQDAAKQILSSTVLGHPDTLGKITDKLENLDRFAGLKSATEEQISKQDAGRKRLLAEEKVNLQLQRIETKFKYLIRAIKILEKGGLNQAQLKIVQEYYQEIIELTGLRLETDDKGEIKASSLTEDTREEDSLINLIRSWYKAWIEDPDLRIEDEQTLEEEWETKISILKGKINRLLQRIVKPGSYETRLDDNALSLLEWLQNEFKAATTLWKEPAIRLSDVTPEVMKFTIKFYVDHIKLEHWERSDRVANEVRQEMLRRLTEGGFN
;
A
#
# COMPACT_ATOMS: atom_id res chain seq x y z
N MET A 1 41.14 -56.62 -11.81
CA MET A 1 41.24 -55.59 -12.86
C MET A 1 39.92 -55.24 -13.55
N GLY A 2 39.03 -56.20 -13.87
CA GLY A 2 37.80 -55.93 -14.63
C GLY A 2 36.78 -54.97 -13.99
N ILE A 3 36.57 -55.04 -12.67
CA ILE A 3 35.56 -54.22 -11.96
C ILE A 3 35.94 -52.72 -11.93
N LEU A 4 37.23 -52.42 -11.75
CA LEU A 4 37.73 -51.03 -11.77
C LEU A 4 37.59 -50.41 -13.17
N HIS A 5 37.87 -51.16 -14.23
CA HIS A 5 37.74 -50.67 -15.59
C HIS A 5 36.28 -50.40 -15.98
N GLN A 6 35.35 -51.26 -15.57
CA GLN A 6 33.91 -51.08 -15.78
C GLN A 6 33.35 -49.86 -15.03
N SER A 7 33.84 -49.58 -13.82
CA SER A 7 33.41 -48.40 -13.07
C SER A 7 33.88 -47.07 -13.70
N PHE A 8 35.07 -47.07 -14.30
CA PHE A 8 35.63 -45.91 -15.00
C PHE A 8 34.88 -45.59 -16.29
N THR A 9 34.62 -46.61 -17.13
CA THR A 9 33.89 -46.43 -18.39
C THR A 9 32.46 -45.96 -18.17
N LEU A 10 31.77 -46.50 -17.15
CA LEU A 10 30.44 -46.04 -16.75
C LEU A 10 30.44 -44.56 -16.32
N THR A 11 31.45 -44.14 -15.55
CA THR A 11 31.60 -42.74 -15.12
C THR A 11 31.76 -41.81 -16.32
N VAL A 12 32.62 -42.16 -17.28
CA VAL A 12 32.82 -41.36 -18.51
C VAL A 12 31.52 -41.24 -19.31
N LEU A 13 30.79 -42.34 -19.50
CA LEU A 13 29.52 -42.35 -20.21
C LEU A 13 28.47 -41.45 -19.54
N ILE A 14 28.36 -41.47 -18.21
CA ILE A 14 27.44 -40.62 -17.46
C ILE A 14 27.76 -39.13 -17.68
N TYR A 15 29.03 -38.73 -17.54
CA TYR A 15 29.39 -37.31 -17.72
C TYR A 15 29.24 -36.85 -19.17
N CYS A 16 29.56 -37.70 -20.16
CA CYS A 16 29.29 -37.39 -21.56
C CYS A 16 27.78 -37.21 -21.82
N PHE A 17 26.95 -38.08 -21.24
CA PHE A 17 25.49 -37.97 -21.33
C PHE A 17 24.98 -36.68 -20.68
N LEU A 18 25.46 -36.32 -19.49
CA LEU A 18 25.07 -35.08 -18.80
C LEU A 18 25.47 -33.83 -19.59
N ASN A 19 26.66 -33.79 -20.20
CA ASN A 19 27.07 -32.68 -21.07
C ASN A 19 26.21 -32.59 -22.33
N LEU A 20 25.90 -33.73 -22.95
CA LEU A 20 25.02 -33.79 -24.11
C LEU A 20 23.61 -33.32 -23.75
N LEU A 21 23.07 -33.75 -22.61
CA LEU A 21 21.77 -33.31 -22.11
C LEU A 21 21.75 -31.80 -21.86
N LEU A 22 22.78 -31.24 -21.22
CA LEU A 22 22.91 -29.79 -21.00
C LEU A 22 23.00 -29.04 -22.34
N PHE A 23 23.81 -29.52 -23.28
CA PHE A 23 23.94 -28.95 -24.63
C PHE A 23 22.60 -28.93 -25.36
N VAL A 24 21.88 -30.05 -25.35
CA VAL A 24 20.55 -30.17 -25.99
C VAL A 24 19.55 -29.24 -25.31
N SER A 25 19.57 -29.17 -23.98
CA SER A 25 18.67 -28.32 -23.20
C SER A 25 18.88 -26.83 -23.49
N LEU A 26 20.13 -26.36 -23.43
CA LEU A 26 20.48 -24.95 -23.67
C LEU A 26 20.31 -24.53 -25.14
N THR A 27 20.46 -25.46 -26.09
CA THR A 27 20.44 -25.14 -27.54
C THR A 27 19.09 -25.34 -28.18
N TYR A 28 18.33 -26.35 -27.77
CA TYR A 28 17.09 -26.76 -28.45
C TYR A 28 15.84 -26.68 -27.57
N LEU A 29 15.93 -26.90 -26.25
CA LEU A 29 14.74 -26.91 -25.38
C LEU A 29 14.38 -25.53 -24.82
N PHE A 30 15.35 -24.78 -24.28
CA PHE A 30 15.08 -23.47 -23.66
C PHE A 30 14.72 -22.35 -24.65
N PRO A 31 15.37 -22.19 -25.82
CA PRO A 31 15.02 -21.11 -26.75
C PRO A 31 13.54 -21.07 -27.20
N PRO A 32 12.88 -22.19 -27.59
CA PRO A 32 11.47 -22.16 -27.97
C PRO A 32 10.55 -21.86 -26.78
N LEU A 33 10.88 -22.33 -25.57
CA LEU A 33 10.11 -22.00 -24.36
C LEU A 33 10.18 -20.51 -24.05
N LEU A 34 11.36 -19.92 -24.07
CA LEU A 34 11.54 -18.50 -23.76
C LEU A 34 10.88 -17.58 -24.81
N ARG A 35 10.91 -17.97 -26.09
CA ARG A 35 10.16 -17.26 -27.16
C ARG A 35 8.65 -17.36 -26.99
N LYS A 36 8.14 -18.50 -26.51
CA LYS A 36 6.70 -18.72 -26.29
C LYS A 36 6.12 -17.77 -25.22
N TYR A 37 6.92 -17.39 -24.22
CA TYR A 37 6.51 -16.49 -23.13
C TYR A 37 6.99 -15.04 -23.33
N ASP A 38 7.43 -14.68 -24.55
CA ASP A 38 7.94 -13.35 -24.90
C ASP A 38 9.00 -12.81 -23.94
N ASN A 39 9.85 -13.70 -23.41
CA ASN A 39 10.85 -13.36 -22.40
C ASN A 39 12.17 -12.95 -23.08
N SER A 40 12.24 -11.71 -23.54
CA SER A 40 13.43 -11.13 -24.19
C SER A 40 14.69 -11.21 -23.32
N LEU A 41 14.55 -10.98 -22.01
CA LEU A 41 15.64 -11.10 -21.03
C LEU A 41 16.18 -12.52 -20.94
N GLY A 42 15.29 -13.51 -20.87
CA GLY A 42 15.67 -14.91 -20.85
C GLY A 42 16.49 -15.30 -22.08
N LEU A 43 16.17 -14.76 -23.26
CA LEU A 43 16.90 -15.03 -24.49
C LEU A 43 18.31 -14.42 -24.49
N VAL A 44 18.48 -13.19 -23.97
CA VAL A 44 19.80 -12.55 -23.82
C VAL A 44 20.65 -13.33 -22.82
N VAL A 45 20.11 -13.65 -21.63
CA VAL A 45 20.81 -14.44 -20.60
C VAL A 45 21.24 -15.80 -21.15
N LEU A 46 20.35 -16.49 -21.87
CA LEU A 46 20.65 -17.78 -22.48
C LEU A 46 21.75 -17.65 -23.56
N GLY A 47 21.70 -16.61 -24.39
CA GLY A 47 22.70 -16.35 -25.42
C GLY A 47 24.11 -16.17 -24.84
N VAL A 48 24.21 -15.40 -23.76
CA VAL A 48 25.48 -15.14 -23.04
C VAL A 48 25.96 -16.40 -22.30
N SER A 49 25.05 -17.16 -21.70
CA SER A 49 25.39 -18.28 -20.81
C SER A 49 25.61 -19.61 -21.50
N ARG A 50 25.05 -19.80 -22.71
CA ARG A 50 25.08 -21.10 -23.39
C ARG A 50 26.49 -21.65 -23.56
N LYS A 51 27.40 -20.91 -24.20
CA LYS A 51 28.76 -21.39 -24.49
C LYS A 51 29.59 -21.61 -23.22
N PRO A 52 29.66 -20.65 -22.26
CA PRO A 52 30.43 -20.85 -21.05
C PRO A 52 29.94 -22.00 -20.18
N LEU A 53 28.61 -22.19 -20.04
CA LEU A 53 28.06 -23.30 -19.25
C LEU A 53 28.44 -24.67 -19.83
N ILE A 54 28.40 -24.82 -21.15
CA ILE A 54 28.83 -26.07 -21.81
C ILE A 54 30.33 -26.30 -21.59
N ILE A 55 31.16 -25.26 -21.75
CA ILE A 55 32.62 -25.35 -21.55
C ILE A 55 32.93 -25.72 -20.10
N VAL A 56 32.32 -25.06 -19.12
CA VAL A 56 32.51 -25.35 -17.69
C VAL A 56 32.06 -26.76 -17.34
N ALA A 57 30.89 -27.20 -17.83
CA ALA A 57 30.41 -28.57 -17.59
C ALA A 57 31.37 -29.62 -18.16
N ALA A 58 31.94 -29.37 -19.35
CA ALA A 58 32.91 -30.26 -19.97
C ALA A 58 34.23 -30.30 -19.19
N LEU A 59 34.75 -29.13 -18.77
CA LEU A 59 35.97 -29.03 -17.97
C LEU A 59 35.80 -29.66 -16.57
N PHE A 60 34.63 -29.48 -15.94
CA PHE A 60 34.31 -30.08 -14.65
C PHE A 60 34.24 -31.61 -14.76
N SER A 61 33.62 -32.10 -15.84
CA SER A 61 33.56 -33.53 -16.15
C SER A 61 34.96 -34.11 -16.37
N LEU A 62 35.81 -33.42 -17.12
CA LEU A 62 37.19 -33.82 -17.35
C LEU A 62 38.02 -33.82 -16.04
N ASN A 63 37.85 -32.80 -15.21
CA ASN A 63 38.49 -32.72 -13.90
C ASN A 63 38.06 -33.90 -13.02
N PHE A 64 36.77 -34.20 -12.93
CA PHE A 64 36.25 -35.32 -12.14
C PHE A 64 36.72 -36.68 -12.66
N ILE A 65 36.71 -36.90 -13.98
CA ILE A 65 37.24 -38.13 -14.59
C ILE A 65 38.73 -38.30 -14.27
N SER A 66 39.51 -37.20 -14.27
CA SER A 66 40.93 -37.25 -13.93
C SER A 66 41.21 -37.71 -12.49
N THR A 67 40.34 -37.38 -11.53
CA THR A 67 40.48 -37.85 -10.13
C THR A 67 40.38 -39.37 -10.00
N ARG A 68 39.68 -40.04 -10.92
CA ARG A 68 39.52 -41.51 -10.91
C ARG A 68 40.75 -42.26 -11.42
N LEU A 69 41.73 -41.55 -12.02
CA LEU A 69 42.94 -42.15 -12.62
C LEU A 69 44.14 -42.27 -11.65
N ASN A 70 44.01 -41.76 -10.42
CA ASN A 70 44.73 -42.03 -9.15
C ASN A 70 46.22 -42.46 -9.08
N LEU A 71 47.07 -42.32 -10.10
CA LEU A 71 48.42 -42.95 -10.08
C LEU A 71 49.61 -42.08 -10.55
N SER A 72 49.50 -40.75 -10.72
CA SER A 72 50.69 -39.93 -11.04
C SER A 72 50.68 -38.49 -10.49
N PRO A 73 51.85 -37.93 -10.12
CA PRO A 73 52.01 -36.51 -9.77
C PRO A 73 51.61 -35.54 -10.88
N ALA A 74 51.58 -36.00 -12.15
CA ALA A 74 51.12 -35.19 -13.28
C ALA A 74 49.63 -34.86 -13.20
N ILE A 75 48.80 -35.76 -12.65
CA ILE A 75 47.35 -35.55 -12.51
C ILE A 75 47.05 -34.37 -11.57
N TYR A 76 47.87 -34.16 -10.53
CA TYR A 76 47.71 -33.03 -9.62
C TYR A 76 47.84 -31.69 -10.36
N TRP A 77 48.90 -31.51 -11.15
CA TRP A 77 49.09 -30.29 -11.95
C TRP A 77 48.01 -30.13 -13.01
N THR A 78 47.59 -31.22 -13.66
CA THR A 78 46.46 -31.20 -14.60
C THR A 78 45.18 -30.71 -13.94
N GLN A 79 44.88 -31.18 -12.72
CA GLN A 79 43.69 -30.75 -11.99
C GLN A 79 43.73 -29.26 -11.65
N ARG A 80 44.88 -28.73 -11.20
CA ARG A 80 45.03 -27.30 -10.93
C ARG A 80 44.81 -26.44 -12.16
N VAL A 81 45.41 -26.83 -13.28
CA VAL A 81 45.23 -26.13 -14.56
C VAL A 81 43.76 -26.20 -15.00
N LEU A 82 43.10 -27.34 -14.90
CA LEU A 82 41.68 -27.47 -15.23
C LEU A 82 40.81 -26.57 -14.33
N THR A 83 41.06 -26.55 -13.02
CA THR A 83 40.37 -25.65 -12.09
C THR A 83 40.61 -24.19 -12.44
N ALA A 84 41.84 -23.82 -12.79
CA ALA A 84 42.20 -22.47 -13.21
C ALA A 84 41.45 -22.03 -14.48
N VAL A 85 41.36 -22.92 -15.48
CA VAL A 85 40.60 -22.66 -16.71
C VAL A 85 39.09 -22.54 -16.42
N ILE A 86 38.55 -23.35 -15.50
CA ILE A 86 37.15 -23.21 -15.04
C ILE A 86 36.93 -21.85 -14.40
N VAL A 87 37.80 -21.42 -13.48
CA VAL A 87 37.71 -20.12 -12.80
C VAL A 87 37.78 -18.97 -13.80
N ILE A 88 38.70 -19.00 -14.76
CA ILE A 88 38.78 -17.98 -15.83
C ILE A 88 37.49 -17.95 -16.65
N THR A 89 36.99 -19.13 -17.05
CA THR A 89 35.77 -19.25 -17.87
C THR A 89 34.56 -18.71 -17.13
N LEU A 90 34.42 -19.03 -15.84
CA LEU A 90 33.36 -18.52 -14.97
C LEU A 90 33.49 -17.01 -14.73
N THR A 91 34.71 -16.50 -14.53
CA THR A 91 34.98 -15.06 -14.37
C THR A 91 34.57 -14.30 -15.61
N TYR A 92 35.01 -14.75 -16.79
CA TYR A 92 34.63 -14.16 -18.06
C TYR A 92 33.12 -14.22 -18.28
N TRP A 93 32.50 -15.37 -18.00
CA TRP A 93 31.06 -15.53 -18.11
C TRP A 93 30.29 -14.55 -17.22
N LEU A 94 30.66 -14.45 -15.95
CA LEU A 94 30.02 -13.56 -14.99
C LEU A 94 30.21 -12.09 -15.38
N ALA A 95 31.41 -11.71 -15.82
CA ALA A 95 31.66 -10.37 -16.34
C ALA A 95 30.81 -10.07 -17.59
N GLN A 96 30.64 -11.04 -18.50
CA GLN A 96 29.77 -10.88 -19.67
C GLN A 96 28.29 -10.84 -19.33
N LEU A 97 27.85 -11.56 -18.29
CA LEU A 97 26.49 -11.42 -17.78
C LEU A 97 26.25 -9.99 -17.30
N PHE A 98 27.19 -9.42 -16.53
CA PHE A 98 27.09 -8.03 -16.11
C PHE A 98 27.11 -7.06 -17.29
N THR A 99 28.02 -7.19 -18.25
CA THR A 99 28.11 -6.23 -19.35
C THR A 99 27.00 -6.37 -20.38
N GLN A 100 26.44 -7.56 -20.64
CA GLN A 100 25.47 -7.77 -21.72
C GLN A 100 24.03 -7.85 -21.22
N VAL A 101 23.79 -8.39 -20.01
CA VAL A 101 22.43 -8.51 -19.46
C VAL A 101 22.03 -7.23 -18.75
N ILE A 102 22.89 -6.69 -17.88
CA ILE A 102 22.57 -5.46 -17.14
C ILE A 102 22.51 -4.27 -18.10
N SER A 103 23.42 -4.15 -19.07
CA SER A 103 23.37 -3.04 -20.05
C SER A 103 22.11 -3.10 -20.91
N TYR A 104 21.70 -4.29 -21.37
CA TYR A 104 20.49 -4.47 -22.15
C TYR A 104 19.25 -4.05 -21.35
N TYR A 105 19.13 -4.49 -20.09
CA TYR A 105 17.99 -4.16 -19.25
C TYR A 105 17.97 -2.69 -18.81
N LEU A 106 19.09 -2.17 -18.31
CA LEU A 106 19.15 -0.80 -17.80
C LEU A 106 18.96 0.24 -18.90
N ARG A 107 19.52 0.03 -20.11
CA ARG A 107 19.38 0.98 -21.21
C ARG A 107 17.96 1.03 -21.77
N ASP A 108 17.26 -0.10 -21.81
CA ASP A 108 15.87 -0.12 -22.29
C ASP A 108 14.89 0.40 -21.23
N TYR A 109 15.20 0.24 -19.94
CA TYR A 109 14.43 0.85 -18.84
C TYR A 109 14.66 2.36 -18.73
N ALA A 110 15.91 2.81 -18.89
CA ALA A 110 16.27 4.22 -18.77
C ALA A 110 15.71 5.10 -19.89
N LYS A 111 15.55 4.57 -21.12
CA LYS A 111 14.85 5.28 -22.23
C LYS A 111 13.38 5.63 -21.92
N GLN A 112 12.77 4.96 -20.94
CA GLN A 112 11.36 5.15 -20.58
C GLN A 112 11.16 6.05 -19.37
N THR A 113 12.25 6.52 -18.73
CA THR A 113 12.19 7.36 -17.53
C THR A 113 13.10 8.58 -17.69
N GLU A 114 12.55 9.80 -17.56
CA GLU A 114 13.29 11.09 -17.62
C GLU A 114 14.28 11.31 -16.46
N ALA A 115 14.65 10.27 -15.73
CA ALA A 115 15.40 10.39 -14.48
C ALA A 115 16.92 10.21 -14.69
N LEU A 116 17.70 10.90 -13.84
CA LEU A 116 19.18 10.95 -13.74
C LEU A 116 19.92 9.59 -13.69
N TRP A 117 19.22 8.46 -13.73
CA TRP A 117 19.76 7.10 -13.70
C TRP A 117 20.61 6.77 -14.92
N ASP A 118 20.21 7.25 -16.11
CA ASP A 118 20.82 6.85 -17.40
C ASP A 118 22.26 7.35 -17.53
N ASN A 119 22.52 8.57 -17.05
CA ASN A 119 23.81 9.24 -17.26
C ASN A 119 24.86 8.93 -16.18
N VAL A 120 24.45 8.41 -15.01
CA VAL A 120 25.36 8.22 -13.86
C VAL A 120 25.38 6.78 -13.37
N LEU A 121 24.23 6.16 -13.10
CA LEU A 121 24.21 4.82 -12.49
C LEU A 121 24.58 3.72 -13.49
N VAL A 122 24.05 3.78 -14.72
CA VAL A 122 24.31 2.76 -15.74
C VAL A 122 25.81 2.68 -16.10
N PRO A 123 26.52 3.79 -16.37
CA PRO A 123 27.96 3.74 -16.66
C PRO A 123 28.80 3.24 -15.48
N ILE A 124 28.38 3.56 -14.24
CA ILE A 124 29.04 3.07 -13.02
C ILE A 124 28.89 1.54 -12.92
N LEU A 125 27.69 0.99 -13.09
CA LEU A 125 27.45 -0.45 -13.01
C LEU A 125 28.12 -1.22 -14.16
N GLU A 126 28.07 -0.68 -15.38
CA GLU A 126 28.72 -1.28 -16.57
C GLU A 126 30.25 -1.36 -16.44
N ARG A 127 30.87 -0.49 -15.63
CA ARG A 127 32.34 -0.46 -15.46
C ARG A 127 32.81 -1.09 -14.15
N LEU A 128 32.15 -0.79 -13.04
CA LEU A 128 32.58 -1.25 -11.71
C LEU A 128 32.34 -2.74 -11.49
N LEU A 129 31.16 -3.26 -11.83
CA LEU A 129 30.85 -4.67 -11.58
C LEU A 129 31.76 -5.63 -12.36
N PRO A 130 32.02 -5.44 -13.66
CA PRO A 130 32.98 -6.27 -14.38
C PRO A 130 34.41 -6.12 -13.85
N ALA A 131 34.84 -4.90 -13.51
CA ALA A 131 36.17 -4.67 -12.94
C ALA A 131 36.37 -5.43 -11.62
N LEU A 132 35.41 -5.35 -10.70
CA LEU A 132 35.42 -6.11 -9.45
C LEU A 132 35.41 -7.63 -9.71
N THR A 133 34.62 -8.08 -10.69
CA THR A 133 34.57 -9.50 -11.09
C THR A 133 35.92 -9.97 -11.60
N TYR A 134 36.60 -9.19 -12.43
CA TYR A 134 37.93 -9.53 -12.93
C TYR A 134 38.98 -9.55 -11.83
N ILE A 135 38.98 -8.56 -10.92
CA ILE A 135 39.90 -8.53 -9.76
C ILE A 135 39.72 -9.80 -8.92
N LEU A 136 38.47 -10.14 -8.57
CA LEU A 136 38.16 -11.35 -7.82
C LEU A 136 38.57 -12.62 -8.57
N GLY A 137 38.27 -12.68 -9.87
CA GLY A 137 38.62 -13.81 -10.72
C GLY A 137 40.13 -14.03 -10.87
N VAL A 138 40.92 -12.95 -10.91
CA VAL A 138 42.40 -13.04 -10.90
C VAL A 138 42.89 -13.66 -9.59
N PHE A 139 42.36 -13.25 -8.44
CA PHE A 139 42.73 -13.87 -7.17
C PHE A 139 42.35 -15.35 -7.11
N LEU A 140 41.11 -15.70 -7.47
CA LEU A 140 40.69 -17.10 -7.52
C LEU A 140 41.52 -17.95 -8.51
N PHE A 141 41.93 -17.35 -9.63
CA PHE A 141 42.80 -18.01 -10.60
C PHE A 141 44.18 -18.29 -10.00
N LEU A 142 44.82 -17.30 -9.37
CA LEU A 142 46.14 -17.47 -8.74
C LEU A 142 46.08 -18.51 -7.60
N GLU A 143 45.01 -18.51 -6.81
CA GLU A 143 44.78 -19.50 -5.75
C GLU A 143 44.63 -20.91 -6.32
N SER A 144 43.92 -21.07 -7.44
CA SER A 144 43.78 -22.37 -8.12
C SER A 144 45.13 -22.95 -8.60
N LEU A 145 46.10 -22.08 -8.92
CA LEU A 145 47.49 -22.45 -9.24
C LEU A 145 48.36 -22.71 -8.00
N GLY A 146 47.88 -22.38 -6.81
CA GLY A 146 48.54 -22.66 -5.53
C GLY A 146 49.37 -21.57 -4.95
N ILE A 147 49.13 -20.35 -5.41
CA ILE A 147 49.69 -19.17 -4.79
C ILE A 147 48.89 -18.92 -3.51
N ASP A 148 49.59 -18.83 -2.39
CA ASP A 148 48.97 -18.48 -1.12
C ASP A 148 48.64 -16.98 -1.11
N LEU A 149 47.34 -16.68 -1.15
CA LEU A 149 46.80 -15.32 -1.10
C LEU A 149 46.25 -14.96 0.28
N THR A 150 46.50 -15.76 1.32
CA THR A 150 45.94 -15.55 2.67
C THR A 150 46.19 -14.13 3.18
N GLY A 151 47.42 -13.60 3.02
CA GLY A 151 47.74 -12.22 3.41
C GLY A 151 46.94 -11.15 2.65
N ILE A 152 46.65 -11.39 1.37
CA ILE A 152 45.83 -10.49 0.54
C ILE A 152 44.36 -10.57 0.98
N TRP A 153 43.84 -11.78 1.24
CA TRP A 153 42.48 -11.96 1.75
C TRP A 153 42.26 -11.26 3.10
N VAL A 154 43.24 -11.33 4.00
CA VAL A 154 43.20 -10.58 5.27
C VAL A 154 43.12 -9.07 5.03
N ALA A 155 43.96 -8.53 4.14
CA ALA A 155 43.93 -7.11 3.80
C ALA A 155 42.60 -6.71 3.14
N PHE A 156 42.07 -7.54 2.24
CA PHE A 156 40.79 -7.32 1.57
C PHE A 156 39.62 -7.34 2.56
N GLY A 157 39.62 -8.25 3.53
CA GLY A 157 38.63 -8.29 4.61
C GLY A 157 38.60 -6.99 5.43
N GLY A 158 39.78 -6.45 5.77
CA GLY A 158 39.89 -5.13 6.43
C GLY A 158 39.35 -3.99 5.57
N LEU A 159 39.69 -3.96 4.28
CA LEU A 159 39.18 -2.96 3.33
C LEU A 159 37.65 -3.04 3.18
N THR A 160 37.10 -4.25 3.05
CA THR A 160 35.64 -4.47 2.99
C THR A 160 34.95 -3.99 4.26
N PHE A 161 35.53 -4.21 5.43
CA PHE A 161 34.97 -3.71 6.70
C PHE A 161 34.91 -2.17 6.72
N VAL A 162 36.00 -1.49 6.37
CA VAL A 162 36.04 -0.02 6.32
C VAL A 162 35.06 0.54 5.30
N LEU A 163 34.99 -0.07 4.10
CA LEU A 163 34.05 0.33 3.07
C LEU A 163 32.59 0.09 3.50
N GLY A 164 32.30 -1.05 4.13
CA GLY A 164 30.98 -1.35 4.68
C GLY A 164 30.55 -0.35 5.74
N PHE A 165 31.49 0.06 6.61
CA PHE A 165 31.25 1.13 7.57
C PHE A 165 30.95 2.47 6.90
N ALA A 166 31.71 2.83 5.85
CA ALA A 166 31.49 4.06 5.09
C ALA A 166 30.14 4.07 4.34
N LEU A 167 29.64 2.89 3.93
CA LEU A 167 28.37 2.73 3.22
C LEU A 167 27.16 2.49 4.14
N ARG A 168 27.37 2.40 5.46
CA ARG A 168 26.34 2.04 6.44
C ARG A 168 25.06 2.86 6.28
N ASP A 169 25.19 4.18 6.17
CA ASP A 169 24.02 5.08 6.11
C ASP A 169 23.25 4.95 4.79
N ILE A 170 23.95 4.66 3.69
CA ILE A 170 23.30 4.44 2.39
C ILE A 170 22.47 3.16 2.44
N LEU A 171 23.05 2.07 2.96
CA LEU A 171 22.36 0.79 3.12
C LEU A 171 21.18 0.89 4.08
N ALA A 172 21.36 1.59 5.22
CA ALA A 172 20.29 1.81 6.18
C ALA A 172 19.08 2.51 5.55
N ASN A 173 19.31 3.61 4.81
CA ASN A 173 18.22 4.32 4.14
C ASN A 173 17.53 3.49 3.06
N PHE A 174 18.29 2.68 2.30
CA PHE A 174 17.73 1.79 1.29
C PHE A 174 16.81 0.72 1.90
N PHE A 175 17.29 0.00 2.92
CA PHE A 175 16.48 -1.02 3.59
C PHE A 175 15.29 -0.42 4.33
N SER A 176 15.44 0.74 4.99
CA SER A 176 14.30 1.45 5.58
C SER A 176 13.29 1.89 4.52
N GLY A 177 13.73 2.32 3.34
CA GLY A 177 12.84 2.62 2.23
C GLY A 177 12.05 1.39 1.76
N LEU A 178 12.70 0.24 1.64
CA LEU A 178 12.02 -1.02 1.32
C LEU A 178 10.99 -1.41 2.38
N VAL A 179 11.33 -1.27 3.67
CA VAL A 179 10.39 -1.55 4.77
C VAL A 179 9.19 -0.62 4.72
N LEU A 180 9.39 0.69 4.51
CA LEU A 180 8.30 1.66 4.37
C LEU A 180 7.36 1.32 3.18
N LEU A 181 7.91 0.78 2.10
CA LEU A 181 7.13 0.33 0.94
C LEU A 181 6.36 -0.98 1.19
N ILE A 182 6.89 -1.87 2.03
CA ILE A 182 6.26 -3.17 2.35
C ILE A 182 5.17 -3.00 3.41
N ASP A 183 5.50 -2.35 4.53
CA ASP A 183 4.57 -2.20 5.66
C ASP A 183 3.55 -1.09 5.41
N THR A 184 3.87 -0.12 4.54
CA THR A 184 3.01 1.00 4.14
C THR A 184 2.32 1.73 5.32
N PRO A 185 3.06 2.17 6.35
CA PRO A 185 2.48 2.86 7.51
C PRO A 185 1.77 4.16 7.14
N PHE A 186 2.14 4.75 6.00
CA PHE A 186 1.51 5.91 5.38
C PHE A 186 1.61 5.80 3.85
N GLN A 187 0.71 6.48 3.15
CA GLN A 187 0.66 6.52 1.69
C GLN A 187 0.80 7.94 1.16
N PHE A 188 1.00 8.07 -0.15
CA PHE A 188 0.94 9.37 -0.83
C PHE A 188 -0.36 10.11 -0.47
N GLY A 189 -0.23 11.38 -0.11
CA GLY A 189 -1.35 12.22 0.29
C GLY A 189 -1.84 12.03 1.73
N ASP A 190 -1.29 11.11 2.51
CA ASP A 190 -1.58 11.03 3.94
C ASP A 190 -1.01 12.26 4.67
N VAL A 191 -1.77 12.76 5.65
CA VAL A 191 -1.38 13.80 6.59
C VAL A 191 -0.82 13.11 7.84
N ILE A 192 0.38 13.48 8.24
CA ILE A 192 1.08 12.95 9.41
C ILE A 192 1.46 14.06 10.38
N ALA A 193 1.48 13.75 11.67
CA ALA A 193 2.08 14.59 12.70
C ALA A 193 3.47 14.05 13.03
N MET A 194 4.47 14.92 13.00
CA MET A 194 5.83 14.60 13.44
C MET A 194 5.96 14.74 14.97
N PRO A 195 7.03 14.21 15.60
CA PRO A 195 7.22 14.27 17.05
C PRO A 195 7.26 15.69 17.65
N ASP A 196 7.57 16.70 16.84
CA ASP A 196 7.53 18.11 17.20
C ASP A 196 6.15 18.76 17.01
N ASN A 197 5.11 17.94 16.80
CA ASN A 197 3.74 18.31 16.46
C ASN A 197 3.55 19.05 15.12
N SER A 198 4.60 19.18 14.30
CA SER A 198 4.44 19.77 12.97
C SER A 198 3.61 18.85 12.07
N VAL A 199 2.73 19.46 11.28
CA VAL A 199 1.86 18.74 10.34
C VAL A 199 2.50 18.70 8.97
N ALA A 200 2.60 17.50 8.41
CA ALA A 200 3.19 17.28 7.09
C ALA A 200 2.36 16.34 6.21
N VAL A 201 2.45 16.52 4.91
CA VAL A 201 1.76 15.71 3.90
C VAL A 201 2.77 14.87 3.14
N ILE A 202 2.52 13.57 2.99
CA ILE A 202 3.36 12.69 2.19
C ILE A 202 3.24 13.06 0.70
N LYS A 203 4.34 13.50 0.08
CA LYS A 203 4.38 13.82 -1.36
C LYS A 203 5.07 12.74 -2.19
N ASN A 204 6.05 12.03 -1.65
CA ASN A 204 6.69 10.90 -2.35
C ASN A 204 7.46 10.01 -1.38
N ILE A 205 7.41 8.69 -1.57
CA ILE A 205 8.24 7.73 -0.83
C ILE A 205 9.27 7.18 -1.81
N GLY A 206 10.49 7.71 -1.76
CA GLY A 206 11.60 7.25 -2.59
C GLY A 206 12.39 6.13 -1.92
N LEU A 207 13.36 5.55 -2.64
CA LEU A 207 14.22 4.48 -2.13
C LEU A 207 15.10 4.91 -0.94
N ARG A 208 15.60 6.16 -0.94
CA ARG A 208 16.49 6.69 0.12
C ARG A 208 15.82 7.73 1.01
N VAL A 209 14.94 8.55 0.43
CA VAL A 209 14.35 9.71 1.09
C VAL A 209 12.84 9.72 0.87
N THR A 210 12.12 10.17 1.88
CA THR A 210 10.70 10.49 1.80
C THR A 210 10.55 11.99 1.71
N LYS A 211 9.77 12.44 0.73
CA LYS A 211 9.45 13.83 0.47
C LYS A 211 8.14 14.17 1.18
N LEU A 212 8.20 15.16 2.06
CA LEU A 212 7.07 15.66 2.82
C LEU A 212 6.85 17.14 2.48
N TYR A 213 5.61 17.59 2.58
CA TYR A 213 5.25 19.00 2.50
C TYR A 213 4.81 19.48 3.89
N LEU A 214 5.51 20.46 4.45
CA LEU A 214 5.22 21.07 5.75
C LEU A 214 4.15 22.14 5.57
N VAL A 215 3.00 21.93 6.21
CA VAL A 215 1.82 22.80 6.06
C VAL A 215 2.10 24.21 6.61
N GLU A 216 2.73 24.30 7.77
CA GLU A 216 2.94 25.56 8.50
C GLU A 216 3.91 26.52 7.78
N THR A 217 4.88 25.98 7.04
CA THR A 217 5.94 26.77 6.39
C THR A 217 5.85 26.79 4.87
N ASP A 218 4.83 26.14 4.29
CA ASP A 218 4.65 26.00 2.83
C ASP A 218 5.94 25.54 2.11
N CYS A 219 6.61 24.52 2.66
CA CYS A 219 7.92 24.06 2.18
C CYS A 219 7.98 22.54 2.05
N GLU A 220 8.80 22.06 1.11
CA GLU A 220 9.10 20.63 0.98
C GLU A 220 10.33 20.26 1.81
N ILE A 221 10.24 19.18 2.57
CA ILE A 221 11.34 18.60 3.33
C ILE A 221 11.62 17.17 2.86
N TYR A 222 12.92 16.84 2.76
CA TYR A 222 13.39 15.53 2.34
C TYR A 222 14.04 14.82 3.52
N ILE A 223 13.36 13.81 4.05
CA ILE A 223 13.83 13.09 5.23
C ILE A 223 14.41 11.74 4.79
N PRO A 224 15.65 11.39 5.21
CA PRO A 224 16.19 10.06 4.99
C PRO A 224 15.26 8.98 5.59
N ASN A 225 15.00 7.91 4.84
CA ASN A 225 14.04 6.88 5.24
C ASN A 225 14.43 6.21 6.57
N ALA A 226 15.73 6.05 6.84
CA ALA A 226 16.21 5.50 8.11
C ALA A 226 15.87 6.42 9.29
N ALA A 227 15.98 7.74 9.11
CA ALA A 227 15.62 8.72 10.12
C ALA A 227 14.10 8.86 10.30
N LEU A 228 13.32 8.66 9.23
CA LEU A 228 11.86 8.68 9.30
C LEU A 228 11.32 7.41 9.97
N GLY A 229 11.81 6.24 9.57
CA GLY A 229 11.40 4.95 10.12
C GLY A 229 11.79 4.73 11.58
N SER A 230 12.72 5.51 12.13
CA SER A 230 13.09 5.47 13.54
C SER A 230 12.28 6.40 14.44
N LYS A 231 11.36 7.20 13.87
CA LYS A 231 10.53 8.16 14.61
C LYS A 231 9.12 7.63 14.81
N ASP A 232 8.51 8.01 15.92
CA ASP A 232 7.06 7.84 16.12
C ASP A 232 6.33 8.80 15.19
N ILE A 233 5.49 8.27 14.30
CA ILE A 233 4.72 9.04 13.33
C ILE A 233 3.24 8.80 13.60
N VAL A 234 2.48 9.88 13.81
CA VAL A 234 1.03 9.78 13.97
C VAL A 234 0.38 10.04 12.61
N ASN A 235 -0.27 9.03 12.05
CA ASN A 235 -1.03 9.19 10.81
C ASN A 235 -2.41 9.81 11.13
N LEU A 236 -2.60 11.08 10.77
CA LEU A 236 -3.84 11.83 11.02
C LEU A 236 -4.92 11.53 9.98
N SER A 237 -4.57 10.90 8.86
CA SER A 237 -5.52 10.52 7.80
C SER A 237 -6.15 9.14 8.03
N ARG A 238 -5.64 8.36 8.99
CA ARG A 238 -6.06 6.97 9.24
C ARG A 238 -6.49 6.74 10.69
N PRO A 239 -7.45 5.82 10.96
CA PRO A 239 -8.21 5.04 9.97
C PRO A 239 -9.28 5.87 9.24
N THR A 240 -9.60 7.06 9.74
CA THR A 240 -10.56 8.00 9.15
C THR A 240 -9.95 9.39 9.17
N PRO A 241 -10.33 10.31 8.25
CA PRO A 241 -9.80 11.67 8.24
C PRO A 241 -10.40 12.56 9.35
N HIS A 242 -10.93 11.99 10.44
CA HIS A 242 -11.61 12.72 11.51
C HIS A 242 -10.61 13.13 12.59
N VAL A 243 -10.73 14.34 13.12
CA VAL A 243 -9.75 14.94 14.03
C VAL A 243 -10.36 15.15 15.40
N ALA A 244 -9.71 14.64 16.45
CA ALA A 244 -10.13 14.93 17.82
C ALA A 244 -9.66 16.33 18.25
N LYS A 245 -10.57 17.15 18.79
CA LYS A 245 -10.26 18.43 19.43
C LYS A 245 -10.70 18.42 20.89
N THR A 246 -9.92 19.11 21.72
CA THR A 246 -10.20 19.28 23.14
C THR A 246 -10.24 20.77 23.46
N ILE A 247 -11.33 21.24 24.04
CA ILE A 247 -11.51 22.62 24.51
C ILE A 247 -11.69 22.60 26.02
N GLU A 248 -11.09 23.56 26.70
CA GLU A 248 -11.31 23.81 28.12
C GLU A 248 -12.16 25.06 28.30
N ILE A 249 -13.25 24.95 29.07
CA ILE A 249 -14.15 26.04 29.40
C ILE A 249 -14.27 26.15 30.91
N ASN A 250 -14.13 27.37 31.41
CA ASN A 250 -14.32 27.70 32.82
C ASN A 250 -15.74 28.23 33.02
N VAL A 251 -16.40 27.74 34.05
CA VAL A 251 -17.76 28.12 34.46
C VAL A 251 -17.72 28.52 35.93
N LYS A 252 -18.49 29.51 36.34
CA LYS A 252 -18.53 29.93 37.76
C LYS A 252 -18.93 28.79 38.70
N ALA A 253 -18.23 28.68 39.82
CA ALA A 253 -18.54 27.68 40.85
C ALA A 253 -19.93 27.92 41.48
N GLY A 254 -20.62 26.83 41.80
CA GLY A 254 -21.98 26.85 42.35
C GLY A 254 -23.09 26.91 41.32
N THR A 255 -22.77 26.97 40.01
CA THR A 255 -23.77 26.87 38.96
C THR A 255 -24.21 25.42 38.72
N ASP A 256 -25.41 25.21 38.16
CA ASP A 256 -25.93 23.87 37.86
C ASP A 256 -25.02 23.16 36.84
N GLN A 257 -24.31 22.15 37.32
CA GLN A 257 -23.36 21.37 36.54
C GLN A 257 -24.03 20.65 35.37
N ASP A 258 -25.24 20.14 35.56
CA ASP A 258 -25.93 19.36 34.52
C ASP A 258 -26.50 20.27 33.44
N ALA A 259 -27.03 21.44 33.83
CA ALA A 259 -27.41 22.48 32.87
C ALA A 259 -26.19 22.95 32.05
N ALA A 260 -25.05 23.19 32.69
CA ALA A 260 -23.81 23.57 31.99
C ALA A 260 -23.35 22.48 31.00
N LYS A 261 -23.36 21.20 31.41
CA LYS A 261 -23.04 20.07 30.51
C LYS A 261 -24.00 20.00 29.32
N GLN A 262 -25.30 20.20 29.53
CA GLN A 262 -26.28 20.19 28.44
C GLN A 262 -26.04 21.33 27.43
N ILE A 263 -25.73 22.53 27.90
CA ILE A 263 -25.36 23.67 27.04
C ILE A 263 -24.11 23.34 26.24
N LEU A 264 -23.05 22.84 26.89
CA LEU A 264 -21.80 22.48 26.23
C LEU A 264 -22.03 21.37 25.17
N SER A 265 -22.83 20.35 25.48
CA SER A 265 -23.10 19.22 24.57
C SER A 265 -23.93 19.64 23.37
N SER A 266 -25.02 20.35 23.61
CA SER A 266 -25.88 20.84 22.53
C SER A 266 -25.15 21.82 21.62
N THR A 267 -24.19 22.59 22.15
CA THR A 267 -23.38 23.51 21.34
C THR A 267 -22.46 22.77 20.38
N VAL A 268 -21.77 21.71 20.84
CA VAL A 268 -20.95 20.89 19.92
C VAL A 268 -21.82 20.23 18.85
N LEU A 269 -22.97 19.66 19.25
CA LEU A 269 -23.89 18.99 18.32
C LEU A 269 -24.53 19.96 17.32
N GLY A 270 -24.74 21.21 17.69
CA GLY A 270 -25.28 22.23 16.79
C GLY A 270 -24.33 22.66 15.68
N HIS A 271 -23.03 22.34 15.77
CA HIS A 271 -22.08 22.68 14.72
C HIS A 271 -22.13 21.64 13.58
N PRO A 272 -22.29 22.03 12.30
CA PRO A 272 -22.42 21.08 11.20
C PRO A 272 -21.15 20.23 11.00
N ASP A 273 -19.96 20.78 11.18
CA ASP A 273 -18.68 20.09 10.90
C ASP A 273 -18.13 19.22 12.05
N THR A 274 -18.83 19.15 13.18
CA THR A 274 -18.48 18.22 14.26
C THR A 274 -19.09 16.84 13.98
N LEU A 275 -18.63 15.80 14.65
CA LEU A 275 -19.28 14.49 14.60
C LEU A 275 -20.27 14.32 15.74
N GLY A 276 -21.30 13.51 15.48
CA GLY A 276 -22.35 13.21 16.43
C GLY A 276 -23.53 12.53 15.73
N LYS A 277 -24.51 12.10 16.52
CA LYS A 277 -25.73 11.50 15.99
C LYS A 277 -26.50 12.53 15.16
N ILE A 278 -26.79 12.21 13.90
CA ILE A 278 -27.37 13.16 12.93
C ILE A 278 -28.67 13.78 13.44
N THR A 279 -29.55 12.99 14.09
CA THR A 279 -30.81 13.48 14.67
C THR A 279 -30.59 14.61 15.67
N ASP A 280 -29.62 14.43 16.56
CA ASP A 280 -29.36 15.35 17.65
C ASP A 280 -28.64 16.59 17.13
N LYS A 281 -27.83 16.42 16.07
CA LYS A 281 -27.23 17.55 15.36
C LYS A 281 -28.29 18.41 14.68
N LEU A 282 -29.22 17.81 13.94
CA LEU A 282 -30.29 18.53 13.26
C LEU A 282 -31.20 19.29 14.24
N GLU A 283 -31.44 18.75 15.44
CA GLU A 283 -32.20 19.43 16.50
C GLU A 283 -31.48 20.67 17.04
N ASN A 284 -30.15 20.61 17.17
CA ASN A 284 -29.36 21.69 17.75
C ASN A 284 -28.80 22.68 16.73
N LEU A 285 -28.82 22.33 15.44
CA LEU A 285 -28.27 23.15 14.36
C LEU A 285 -28.89 24.55 14.31
N ASP A 286 -30.20 24.66 14.53
CA ASP A 286 -30.91 25.95 14.51
C ASP A 286 -30.62 26.85 15.71
N ARG A 287 -29.97 26.32 16.74
CA ARG A 287 -29.61 27.06 17.95
C ARG A 287 -28.20 27.66 17.88
N PHE A 288 -27.42 27.30 16.86
CA PHE A 288 -26.04 27.76 16.71
C PHE A 288 -25.99 29.09 15.94
N ALA A 289 -25.61 30.18 16.62
CA ALA A 289 -25.66 31.52 16.03
C ALA A 289 -24.37 31.90 15.26
N GLY A 290 -23.22 31.37 15.64
CA GLY A 290 -21.89 31.78 15.13
C GLY A 290 -21.51 31.32 13.72
N LEU A 291 -22.46 30.91 12.88
CA LEU A 291 -22.19 30.39 11.53
C LEU A 291 -22.31 31.48 10.45
N LYS A 292 -21.61 31.31 9.32
CA LYS A 292 -21.73 32.20 8.15
C LYS A 292 -23.17 32.27 7.63
N SER A 293 -23.67 33.49 7.49
CA SER A 293 -24.99 33.78 6.89
C SER A 293 -24.94 33.63 5.36
N ALA A 294 -26.12 33.48 4.74
CA ALA A 294 -26.23 33.42 3.29
C ALA A 294 -25.77 34.72 2.62
N THR A 295 -25.22 34.59 1.42
CA THR A 295 -24.88 35.70 0.50
C THR A 295 -25.68 35.59 -0.79
N GLU A 296 -25.51 36.51 -1.74
CA GLU A 296 -26.19 36.43 -3.04
C GLU A 296 -25.77 35.19 -3.84
N GLU A 297 -24.56 34.68 -3.63
CA GLU A 297 -23.96 33.58 -4.40
C GLU A 297 -23.92 32.25 -3.64
N GLN A 298 -23.97 32.28 -2.29
CA GLN A 298 -23.81 31.09 -1.45
C GLN A 298 -24.91 30.98 -0.39
N ILE A 299 -25.34 29.74 -0.13
CA ILE A 299 -26.26 29.44 0.97
C ILE A 299 -25.60 29.65 2.34
N SER A 300 -26.40 29.75 3.39
CA SER A 300 -25.85 29.83 4.75
C SER A 300 -25.11 28.54 5.12
N LYS A 301 -24.12 28.64 6.00
CA LYS A 301 -23.40 27.47 6.53
C LYS A 301 -24.34 26.50 7.25
N GLN A 302 -25.39 27.03 7.88
CA GLN A 302 -26.44 26.24 8.52
C GLN A 302 -27.23 25.42 7.50
N ASP A 303 -27.65 26.03 6.39
CA ASP A 303 -28.40 25.33 5.33
C ASP A 303 -27.52 24.29 4.61
N ALA A 304 -26.26 24.64 4.31
CA ALA A 304 -25.28 23.72 3.74
C ALA A 304 -25.08 22.51 4.68
N GLY A 305 -24.87 22.78 5.97
CA GLY A 305 -24.78 21.77 7.01
C GLY A 305 -26.00 20.86 7.07
N ARG A 306 -27.21 21.42 7.03
CA ARG A 306 -28.47 20.66 7.04
C ARG A 306 -28.58 19.74 5.82
N LYS A 307 -28.35 20.27 4.62
CA LYS A 307 -28.37 19.48 3.37
C LYS A 307 -27.39 18.31 3.44
N ARG A 308 -26.16 18.59 3.88
CA ARG A 308 -25.10 17.59 4.04
C ARG A 308 -25.47 16.49 5.03
N LEU A 309 -26.01 16.85 6.20
CA LEU A 309 -26.42 15.88 7.23
C LEU A 309 -27.56 14.98 6.77
N LEU A 310 -28.55 15.54 6.06
CA LEU A 310 -29.66 14.77 5.49
C LEU A 310 -29.19 13.83 4.38
N ALA A 311 -28.27 14.28 3.53
CA ALA A 311 -27.67 13.42 2.51
C ALA A 311 -26.83 12.30 3.17
N GLU A 312 -26.10 12.61 4.24
CA GLU A 312 -25.33 11.62 5.00
C GLU A 312 -26.24 10.55 5.64
N GLU A 313 -27.38 10.96 6.19
CA GLU A 313 -28.37 10.04 6.76
C GLU A 313 -28.84 9.01 5.72
N LYS A 314 -29.16 9.46 4.50
CA LYS A 314 -29.54 8.56 3.40
C LYS A 314 -28.43 7.55 3.07
N VAL A 315 -27.18 8.02 2.98
CA VAL A 315 -26.02 7.15 2.74
C VAL A 315 -25.87 6.13 3.87
N ASN A 316 -25.97 6.55 5.14
CA ASN A 316 -25.84 5.65 6.30
C ASN A 316 -26.94 4.58 6.31
N LEU A 317 -28.18 4.94 5.99
CA LEU A 317 -29.30 4.00 5.87
C LEU A 317 -29.06 2.98 4.75
N GLN A 318 -28.55 3.42 3.59
CA GLN A 318 -28.25 2.53 2.48
C GLN A 318 -27.09 1.58 2.78
N LEU A 319 -26.03 2.07 3.44
CA LEU A 319 -24.93 1.22 3.93
C LEU A 319 -25.42 0.18 4.93
N GLN A 320 -26.31 0.54 5.85
CA GLN A 320 -26.89 -0.39 6.81
C GLN A 320 -27.73 -1.49 6.13
N ARG A 321 -28.48 -1.13 5.08
CA ARG A 321 -29.22 -2.10 4.23
C ARG A 321 -28.25 -3.08 3.55
N ILE A 322 -27.20 -2.56 2.93
CA ILE A 322 -26.17 -3.38 2.25
C ILE A 322 -25.45 -4.30 3.23
N GLU A 323 -25.04 -3.80 4.41
CA GLU A 323 -24.44 -4.61 5.48
C GLU A 323 -25.36 -5.76 5.89
N THR A 324 -26.65 -5.47 6.06
CA THR A 324 -27.65 -6.48 6.42
C THR A 324 -27.74 -7.57 5.35
N LYS A 325 -27.72 -7.20 4.06
CA LYS A 325 -27.72 -8.15 2.94
C LYS A 325 -26.43 -8.97 2.87
N PHE A 326 -25.27 -8.36 3.10
CA PHE A 326 -24.00 -9.08 3.21
C PHE A 326 -24.02 -10.11 4.36
N LYS A 327 -24.56 -9.75 5.53
CA LYS A 327 -24.71 -10.69 6.65
C LYS A 327 -25.59 -11.89 6.28
N TYR A 328 -26.66 -11.69 5.52
CA TYR A 328 -27.48 -12.78 5.00
C TYR A 328 -26.74 -13.65 3.98
N LEU A 329 -26.03 -13.03 3.04
CA LEU A 329 -25.20 -13.73 2.05
C LEU A 329 -24.13 -14.62 2.73
N ILE A 330 -23.36 -14.06 3.67
CA ILE A 330 -22.31 -14.79 4.40
C ILE A 330 -22.93 -15.97 5.16
N ARG A 331 -24.08 -15.77 5.81
CA ARG A 331 -24.79 -16.84 6.51
C ARG A 331 -25.26 -17.93 5.54
N ALA A 332 -25.80 -17.54 4.38
CA ALA A 332 -26.22 -18.48 3.34
C ALA A 332 -25.04 -19.31 2.83
N ILE A 333 -23.93 -18.67 2.47
CA ILE A 333 -22.70 -19.36 2.02
C ILE A 333 -22.23 -20.36 3.08
N LYS A 334 -22.10 -19.95 4.35
CA LYS A 334 -21.65 -20.84 5.44
C LYS A 334 -22.52 -22.07 5.66
N ILE A 335 -23.83 -21.96 5.44
CA ILE A 335 -24.76 -23.11 5.55
C ILE A 335 -24.58 -24.05 4.37
N LEU A 336 -24.44 -23.50 3.16
CA LEU A 336 -24.42 -24.24 1.91
C LEU A 336 -23.05 -24.89 1.64
N GLU A 337 -21.96 -24.32 2.16
CA GLU A 337 -20.57 -24.77 1.92
C GLU A 337 -20.19 -26.05 2.69
N LYS A 338 -21.00 -26.52 3.66
CA LYS A 338 -20.72 -27.72 4.48
C LYS A 338 -20.53 -29.04 3.71
N GLY A 339 -20.75 -29.06 2.40
CA GLY A 339 -20.45 -30.20 1.51
C GLY A 339 -20.05 -29.80 0.09
N GLY A 340 -19.63 -28.54 -0.12
CA GLY A 340 -19.46 -27.93 -1.45
C GLY A 340 -20.79 -27.45 -2.06
N LEU A 341 -20.74 -26.37 -2.84
CA LEU A 341 -21.92 -25.76 -3.45
C LEU A 341 -22.32 -26.48 -4.74
N ASN A 342 -23.54 -27.01 -4.80
CA ASN A 342 -24.13 -27.48 -6.06
C ASN A 342 -24.69 -26.32 -6.91
N GLN A 343 -25.04 -26.59 -8.17
CA GLN A 343 -25.55 -25.57 -9.11
C GLN A 343 -26.80 -24.83 -8.61
N ALA A 344 -27.72 -25.52 -7.92
CA ALA A 344 -28.92 -24.88 -7.37
C ALA A 344 -28.58 -23.95 -6.19
N GLN A 345 -27.63 -24.34 -5.35
CA GLN A 345 -27.15 -23.53 -4.23
C GLN A 345 -26.34 -22.32 -4.70
N LEU A 346 -25.54 -22.47 -5.77
CA LEU A 346 -24.84 -21.36 -6.41
C LEU A 346 -25.81 -20.30 -6.96
N LYS A 347 -26.93 -20.73 -7.56
CA LYS A 347 -27.97 -19.81 -8.03
C LYS A 347 -28.58 -19.00 -6.88
N ILE A 348 -28.84 -19.63 -5.74
CA ILE A 348 -29.33 -18.93 -4.53
C ILE A 348 -28.31 -17.87 -4.07
N VAL A 349 -27.02 -18.23 -4.00
CA VAL A 349 -25.95 -17.30 -3.62
C VAL A 349 -25.86 -16.12 -4.61
N GLN A 350 -26.04 -16.39 -5.91
CA GLN A 350 -26.08 -15.35 -6.95
C GLN A 350 -27.28 -14.41 -6.77
N GLU A 351 -28.47 -14.93 -6.45
CA GLU A 351 -29.67 -14.13 -6.19
C GLU A 351 -29.46 -13.19 -4.99
N TYR A 352 -28.94 -13.70 -3.86
CA TYR A 352 -28.61 -12.86 -2.70
C TYR A 352 -27.57 -11.78 -3.03
N TYR A 353 -26.59 -12.10 -3.88
CA TYR A 353 -25.55 -11.16 -4.26
C TYR A 353 -26.04 -10.13 -5.28
N GLN A 354 -26.98 -10.48 -6.14
CA GLN A 354 -27.62 -9.55 -7.07
C GLN A 354 -28.33 -8.42 -6.33
N GLU A 355 -29.04 -8.72 -5.23
CA GLU A 355 -29.66 -7.67 -4.40
C GLU A 355 -28.63 -6.67 -3.86
N ILE A 356 -27.42 -7.14 -3.52
CA ILE A 356 -26.32 -6.26 -3.05
C ILE A 356 -25.82 -5.39 -4.21
N ILE A 357 -25.65 -5.97 -5.40
CA ILE A 357 -25.23 -5.26 -6.62
C ILE A 357 -26.22 -4.13 -6.95
N GLU A 358 -27.52 -4.41 -6.93
CA GLU A 358 -28.58 -3.43 -7.17
C GLU A 358 -28.55 -2.29 -6.13
N LEU A 359 -28.50 -2.61 -4.83
CA LEU A 359 -28.40 -1.59 -3.77
C LEU A 359 -27.16 -0.70 -3.90
N THR A 360 -26.06 -1.21 -4.47
CA THR A 360 -24.87 -0.39 -4.74
C THR A 360 -25.02 0.56 -5.92
N GLY A 361 -26.00 0.35 -6.81
CA GLY A 361 -26.17 1.12 -8.05
C GLY A 361 -25.42 0.51 -9.24
N LEU A 362 -25.21 -0.80 -9.20
CA LEU A 362 -24.54 -1.55 -10.25
C LEU A 362 -25.53 -2.52 -10.89
N ARG A 363 -25.24 -2.92 -12.13
CA ARG A 363 -26.03 -3.91 -12.87
C ARG A 363 -25.16 -4.95 -13.54
N LEU A 364 -25.71 -6.15 -13.61
CA LEU A 364 -25.14 -7.27 -14.35
C LEU A 364 -25.37 -7.03 -15.84
N GLU A 365 -24.31 -7.12 -16.65
CA GLU A 365 -24.47 -7.25 -18.09
C GLU A 365 -24.84 -8.70 -18.44
N THR A 366 -25.90 -8.88 -19.23
CA THR A 366 -26.25 -10.17 -19.83
C THR A 366 -25.73 -10.24 -21.26
N ASP A 367 -25.32 -11.43 -21.70
CA ASP A 367 -25.02 -11.66 -23.11
C ASP A 367 -26.31 -11.75 -23.96
N ASP A 368 -26.14 -11.86 -25.28
CA ASP A 368 -27.26 -11.95 -26.25
C ASP A 368 -28.16 -13.19 -26.04
N LYS A 369 -27.76 -14.13 -25.17
CA LYS A 369 -28.52 -15.32 -24.79
C LYS A 369 -29.18 -15.19 -23.41
N GLY A 370 -29.01 -14.06 -22.72
CA GLY A 370 -29.53 -13.82 -21.39
C GLY A 370 -28.69 -14.44 -20.26
N GLU A 371 -27.48 -14.91 -20.54
CA GLU A 371 -26.55 -15.42 -19.52
C GLU A 371 -25.74 -14.27 -18.91
N ILE A 372 -25.51 -14.33 -17.60
CA ILE A 372 -24.75 -13.30 -16.87
C ILE A 372 -23.30 -13.28 -17.37
N LYS A 373 -22.86 -12.16 -17.94
CA LYS A 373 -21.44 -11.93 -18.23
C LYS A 373 -20.71 -11.65 -16.93
N ALA A 374 -19.98 -12.64 -16.44
CA ALA A 374 -19.16 -12.54 -15.23
C ALA A 374 -18.05 -11.47 -15.29
N SER A 375 -17.83 -10.81 -16.43
CA SER A 375 -16.68 -9.93 -16.66
C SER A 375 -16.92 -8.45 -16.34
N SER A 376 -18.15 -7.95 -16.40
CA SER A 376 -18.43 -6.51 -16.39
C SER A 376 -19.70 -6.15 -15.63
N LEU A 377 -19.56 -5.21 -14.71
CA LEU A 377 -20.66 -4.49 -14.07
C LEU A 377 -20.73 -3.09 -14.67
N THR A 378 -21.94 -2.59 -14.90
CA THR A 378 -22.17 -1.21 -15.32
C THR A 378 -22.90 -0.43 -14.24
N GLU A 379 -22.70 0.89 -14.23
CA GLU A 379 -23.43 1.78 -13.32
C GLU A 379 -24.88 1.95 -13.77
N ASP A 380 -25.79 1.87 -12.82
CA ASP A 380 -27.16 2.26 -13.03
C ASP A 380 -27.40 3.73 -12.66
N THR A 381 -27.44 4.59 -13.67
CA THR A 381 -27.72 6.01 -13.48
C THR A 381 -29.20 6.31 -13.24
N ARG A 382 -30.10 5.32 -13.33
CA ARG A 382 -31.55 5.52 -13.18
C ARG A 382 -32.04 5.41 -11.73
N GLU A 383 -31.25 4.78 -10.85
CA GLU A 383 -31.63 4.53 -9.46
C GLU A 383 -31.00 5.57 -8.53
N GLU A 384 -31.75 6.64 -8.25
CA GLU A 384 -31.28 7.78 -7.44
C GLU A 384 -30.91 7.37 -6.00
N ASP A 385 -31.61 6.37 -5.43
CA ASP A 385 -31.41 5.89 -4.06
C ASP A 385 -30.30 4.82 -3.93
N SER A 386 -29.54 4.57 -5.00
CA SER A 386 -28.39 3.66 -4.95
C SER A 386 -27.23 4.24 -4.15
N LEU A 387 -26.39 3.38 -3.56
CA LEU A 387 -25.26 3.82 -2.73
C LEU A 387 -24.33 4.80 -3.47
N ILE A 388 -23.98 4.50 -4.72
CA ILE A 388 -23.07 5.34 -5.52
C ILE A 388 -23.69 6.73 -5.76
N ASN A 389 -24.97 6.80 -6.15
CA ASN A 389 -25.63 8.08 -6.42
C ASN A 389 -25.88 8.88 -5.13
N LEU A 390 -26.22 8.21 -4.02
CA LEU A 390 -26.33 8.84 -2.71
C LEU A 390 -25.00 9.42 -2.23
N ILE A 391 -23.87 8.72 -2.44
CA ILE A 391 -22.54 9.24 -2.11
C ILE A 391 -22.19 10.44 -2.97
N ARG A 392 -22.50 10.40 -4.28
CA ARG A 392 -22.32 11.54 -5.17
C ARG A 392 -23.13 12.76 -4.75
N SER A 393 -24.40 12.55 -4.40
CA SER A 393 -25.24 13.61 -3.84
C SER A 393 -24.68 14.13 -2.51
N TRP A 394 -24.18 13.24 -1.66
CA TRP A 394 -23.62 13.61 -0.36
C TRP A 394 -22.34 14.43 -0.47
N TYR A 395 -21.31 13.98 -1.20
CA TYR A 395 -20.09 14.81 -1.33
C TYR A 395 -20.36 16.09 -2.13
N LYS A 396 -21.32 16.12 -3.06
CA LYS A 396 -21.76 17.38 -3.69
C LYS A 396 -22.39 18.35 -2.70
N ALA A 397 -23.11 17.85 -1.69
CA ALA A 397 -23.60 18.69 -0.60
C ALA A 397 -22.47 19.24 0.29
N TRP A 398 -21.27 18.63 0.30
CA TRP A 398 -20.10 19.25 0.93
C TRP A 398 -19.55 20.42 0.12
N ILE A 399 -19.64 20.38 -1.21
CA ILE A 399 -19.15 21.44 -2.10
C ILE A 399 -19.96 22.74 -1.91
N GLU A 400 -21.23 22.64 -1.48
CA GLU A 400 -22.06 23.80 -1.15
C GLU A 400 -21.67 24.50 0.18
N ASP A 401 -20.66 24.00 0.90
CA ASP A 401 -20.19 24.58 2.16
C ASP A 401 -19.46 25.93 1.91
N PRO A 402 -19.94 27.07 2.46
CA PRO A 402 -19.31 28.39 2.26
C PRO A 402 -17.95 28.56 2.94
N ASP A 403 -17.50 27.59 3.75
CA ASP A 403 -16.14 27.55 4.29
C ASP A 403 -15.15 26.80 3.39
N LEU A 404 -15.64 26.04 2.42
CA LEU A 404 -14.80 25.20 1.56
C LEU A 404 -13.97 26.05 0.59
N ARG A 405 -12.72 25.64 0.33
CA ARG A 405 -11.88 26.28 -0.69
C ARG A 405 -12.10 25.61 -2.06
N ILE A 406 -11.73 26.31 -3.14
CA ILE A 406 -11.90 25.79 -4.51
C ILE A 406 -11.13 24.47 -4.72
N GLU A 407 -9.94 24.35 -4.12
CA GLU A 407 -9.09 23.14 -4.23
C GLU A 407 -9.67 21.93 -3.46
N ASP A 408 -10.47 22.19 -2.43
CA ASP A 408 -11.13 21.15 -1.63
C ASP A 408 -12.23 20.44 -2.45
N GLU A 409 -12.84 21.12 -3.42
CA GLU A 409 -13.84 20.55 -4.33
C GLU A 409 -13.25 19.37 -5.11
N GLN A 410 -12.10 19.61 -5.76
CA GLN A 410 -11.37 18.57 -6.50
C GLN A 410 -10.92 17.45 -5.57
N THR A 411 -10.42 17.79 -4.38
CA THR A 411 -9.96 16.81 -3.39
C THR A 411 -11.08 15.86 -2.97
N LEU A 412 -12.27 16.39 -2.67
CA LEU A 412 -13.43 15.59 -2.27
C LEU A 412 -13.95 14.71 -3.42
N GLU A 413 -14.04 15.26 -4.63
CA GLU A 413 -14.47 14.50 -5.80
C GLU A 413 -13.51 13.35 -6.13
N GLU A 414 -12.20 13.64 -6.20
CA GLU A 414 -11.17 12.63 -6.45
C GLU A 414 -11.16 11.53 -5.39
N GLU A 415 -11.28 11.88 -4.11
CA GLU A 415 -11.31 10.90 -3.02
C GLU A 415 -12.51 9.96 -3.15
N TRP A 416 -13.71 10.50 -3.32
CA TRP A 416 -14.94 9.69 -3.34
C TRP A 416 -15.10 8.91 -4.64
N GLU A 417 -14.73 9.45 -5.80
CA GLU A 417 -14.75 8.69 -7.05
C GLU A 417 -13.69 7.57 -7.05
N THR A 418 -12.53 7.80 -6.42
CA THR A 418 -11.54 6.73 -6.20
C THR A 418 -12.11 5.61 -5.31
N LYS A 419 -12.75 5.95 -4.19
CA LYS A 419 -13.41 4.97 -3.31
C LYS A 419 -14.53 4.22 -4.02
N ILE A 420 -15.34 4.90 -4.82
CA ILE A 420 -16.39 4.30 -5.66
C ILE A 420 -15.78 3.33 -6.68
N SER A 421 -14.68 3.70 -7.33
CA SER A 421 -13.95 2.83 -8.27
C SER A 421 -13.43 1.55 -7.59
N ILE A 422 -12.86 1.69 -6.38
CA ILE A 422 -12.41 0.54 -5.58
C ILE A 422 -13.59 -0.36 -5.18
N LEU A 423 -14.73 0.23 -4.76
CA LEU A 423 -15.96 -0.49 -4.46
C LEU A 423 -16.42 -1.33 -5.67
N LYS A 424 -16.53 -0.72 -6.85
CA LYS A 424 -16.87 -1.42 -8.10
C LYS A 424 -15.94 -2.59 -8.37
N GLY A 425 -14.63 -2.36 -8.26
CA GLY A 425 -13.62 -3.39 -8.47
C GLY A 425 -13.70 -4.55 -7.46
N LYS A 426 -14.06 -4.27 -6.20
CA LYS A 426 -14.24 -5.30 -5.17
C LYS A 426 -15.54 -6.09 -5.37
N ILE A 427 -16.65 -5.41 -5.69
CA ILE A 427 -17.94 -6.04 -6.02
C ILE A 427 -17.80 -6.95 -7.25
N ASN A 428 -17.12 -6.49 -8.30
CA ASN A 428 -16.87 -7.30 -9.51
C ASN A 428 -15.99 -8.53 -9.21
N ARG A 429 -14.95 -8.39 -8.38
CA ARG A 429 -14.08 -9.51 -7.98
C ARG A 429 -14.84 -10.60 -7.22
N LEU A 430 -15.74 -10.22 -6.32
CA LEU A 430 -16.58 -11.18 -5.60
C LEU A 430 -17.62 -11.82 -6.54
N LEU A 431 -18.21 -11.07 -7.47
CA LEU A 431 -19.08 -11.60 -8.52
C LEU A 431 -18.39 -12.72 -9.31
N GLN A 432 -17.17 -12.45 -9.80
CA GLN A 432 -16.39 -13.40 -10.59
C GLN A 432 -16.16 -14.72 -9.84
N ARG A 433 -15.89 -14.64 -8.53
CA ARG A 433 -15.68 -15.81 -7.66
C ARG A 433 -16.97 -16.58 -7.41
N ILE A 434 -18.11 -15.89 -7.27
CA ILE A 434 -19.43 -16.51 -7.10
C ILE A 434 -19.88 -17.21 -8.41
N VAL A 435 -19.63 -16.60 -9.57
CA VAL A 435 -20.06 -17.16 -10.87
C VAL A 435 -19.15 -18.30 -11.34
N LYS A 436 -17.84 -18.21 -11.10
CA LYS A 436 -16.85 -19.23 -11.50
C LYS A 436 -16.05 -19.74 -10.28
N PRO A 437 -16.62 -20.61 -9.45
CA PRO A 437 -15.90 -21.24 -8.35
C PRO A 437 -14.88 -22.25 -8.90
N GLY A 438 -13.64 -21.82 -9.14
CA GLY A 438 -12.54 -22.68 -9.57
C GLY A 438 -12.06 -23.63 -8.46
N SER A 439 -11.42 -24.73 -8.86
CA SER A 439 -11.04 -25.93 -8.07
C SER A 439 -10.00 -25.75 -6.94
N TYR A 440 -9.77 -24.54 -6.46
CA TYR A 440 -8.99 -24.28 -5.25
C TYR A 440 -9.94 -23.71 -4.20
N GLU A 441 -9.95 -24.30 -3.00
CA GLU A 441 -10.73 -23.90 -1.81
C GLU A 441 -10.88 -22.37 -1.71
N THR A 442 -11.92 -21.84 -2.37
CA THR A 442 -12.24 -20.43 -2.33
C THR A 442 -13.33 -20.32 -1.29
N ARG A 443 -12.93 -20.02 -0.05
CA ARG A 443 -13.86 -19.67 1.02
C ARG A 443 -14.59 -18.40 0.62
N LEU A 444 -15.75 -18.57 -0.03
CA LEU A 444 -16.57 -17.47 -0.54
C LEU A 444 -17.07 -16.61 0.64
N ASP A 445 -17.24 -17.23 1.81
CA ASP A 445 -17.57 -16.56 3.06
C ASP A 445 -16.47 -15.58 3.49
N ASP A 446 -15.19 -15.97 3.44
CA ASP A 446 -14.06 -15.11 3.79
C ASP A 446 -13.96 -13.90 2.85
N ASN A 447 -14.28 -14.08 1.56
CA ASN A 447 -14.26 -12.98 0.59
C ASN A 447 -15.43 -12.00 0.76
N ALA A 448 -16.62 -12.52 1.03
CA ALA A 448 -17.78 -11.70 1.35
C ALA A 448 -17.58 -10.96 2.68
N LEU A 449 -16.95 -11.61 3.68
CA LEU A 449 -16.60 -11.00 4.95
C LEU A 449 -15.54 -9.91 4.78
N SER A 450 -14.48 -10.16 4.03
CA SER A 450 -13.43 -9.15 3.76
C SER A 450 -13.99 -7.92 3.05
N LEU A 451 -14.93 -8.09 2.11
CA LEU A 451 -15.61 -6.96 1.47
C LEU A 451 -16.50 -6.20 2.45
N LEU A 452 -17.23 -6.90 3.31
CA LEU A 452 -18.04 -6.27 4.35
C LEU A 452 -17.17 -5.47 5.34
N GLU A 453 -16.07 -6.05 5.82
CA GLU A 453 -15.13 -5.37 6.72
C GLU A 453 -14.53 -4.13 6.06
N TRP A 454 -14.17 -4.22 4.78
CA TRP A 454 -13.69 -3.08 4.01
C TRP A 454 -14.75 -1.97 3.90
N LEU A 455 -16.00 -2.33 3.61
CA LEU A 455 -17.11 -1.37 3.53
C LEU A 455 -17.28 -0.62 4.86
N GLN A 456 -17.17 -1.34 5.99
CA GLN A 456 -17.36 -0.80 7.33
C GLN A 456 -16.19 0.08 7.81
N ASN A 457 -14.95 -0.32 7.50
CA ASN A 457 -13.76 0.27 8.10
C ASN A 457 -13.02 1.25 7.17
N GLU A 458 -13.08 1.05 5.85
CA GLU A 458 -12.27 1.82 4.88
C GLU A 458 -13.10 2.65 3.89
N PHE A 459 -14.34 2.25 3.59
CA PHE A 459 -15.17 2.97 2.63
C PHE A 459 -15.86 4.19 3.27
N LYS A 460 -16.89 3.96 4.09
CA LYS A 460 -17.54 4.97 4.93
C LYS A 460 -18.13 4.28 6.16
N ALA A 461 -17.68 4.67 7.35
CA ALA A 461 -18.26 4.17 8.59
C ALA A 461 -19.71 4.69 8.73
N ALA A 462 -20.69 3.78 8.84
CA ALA A 462 -22.12 4.12 8.88
C ALA A 462 -22.56 4.81 10.18
N THR A 463 -21.93 4.47 11.32
CA THR A 463 -22.17 5.11 12.63
C THR A 463 -20.93 5.02 13.52
N THR A 464 -20.55 6.11 14.19
CA THR A 464 -19.44 6.11 15.16
C THR A 464 -19.90 6.68 16.50
N LEU A 465 -20.65 5.88 17.27
CA LEU A 465 -21.19 6.27 18.59
C LEU A 465 -20.09 6.73 19.57
N TRP A 466 -18.88 6.20 19.46
CA TRP A 466 -17.74 6.61 20.31
C TRP A 466 -17.15 7.98 19.95
N LYS A 467 -17.57 8.58 18.83
CA LYS A 467 -17.16 9.94 18.41
C LYS A 467 -18.16 11.02 18.85
N GLU A 468 -19.14 10.69 19.67
CA GLU A 468 -20.01 11.67 20.34
C GLU A 468 -19.20 12.59 21.26
N PRO A 469 -19.64 13.86 21.44
CA PRO A 469 -18.95 14.81 22.30
C PRO A 469 -18.95 14.34 23.75
N ALA A 470 -17.76 14.30 24.35
CA ALA A 470 -17.55 13.92 25.73
C ALA A 470 -17.22 15.16 26.57
N ILE A 471 -18.08 15.46 27.54
CA ILE A 471 -17.90 16.59 28.46
C ILE A 471 -17.60 16.07 29.84
N ARG A 472 -16.45 16.47 30.37
CA ARG A 472 -15.97 16.05 31.69
C ARG A 472 -15.75 17.28 32.55
N LEU A 473 -16.17 17.19 33.81
CA LEU A 473 -15.73 18.13 34.83
C LEU A 473 -14.33 17.69 35.26
N SER A 474 -13.34 18.53 34.97
CA SER A 474 -11.93 18.18 35.10
C SER A 474 -11.32 18.72 36.39
N ASP A 475 -11.82 19.88 36.85
CA ASP A 475 -11.37 20.50 38.09
C ASP A 475 -12.49 21.36 38.70
N VAL A 476 -12.48 21.52 40.02
CA VAL A 476 -13.43 22.36 40.76
C VAL A 476 -12.65 23.13 41.82
N THR A 477 -12.59 24.43 41.63
CA THR A 477 -12.09 25.38 42.62
C THR A 477 -13.26 26.12 43.28
N PRO A 478 -13.05 26.82 44.40
CA PRO A 478 -14.10 27.61 45.05
C PRO A 478 -14.72 28.69 44.16
N GLU A 479 -14.00 29.14 43.12
CA GLU A 479 -14.44 30.21 42.22
C GLU A 479 -14.90 29.69 40.85
N VAL A 480 -14.30 28.60 40.36
CA VAL A 480 -14.48 28.11 38.99
C VAL A 480 -14.56 26.59 38.92
N MET A 481 -15.51 26.08 38.14
CA MET A 481 -15.57 24.72 37.61
C MET A 481 -14.97 24.66 36.21
N LYS A 482 -13.97 23.79 35.99
CA LYS A 482 -13.31 23.60 34.71
C LYS A 482 -13.88 22.39 33.98
N PHE A 483 -14.45 22.61 32.79
CA PHE A 483 -14.92 21.56 31.90
C PHE A 483 -13.92 21.31 30.78
N THR A 484 -13.65 20.04 30.51
CA THR A 484 -12.93 19.59 29.31
C THR A 484 -13.94 18.95 28.36
N ILE A 485 -14.03 19.50 27.16
CA ILE A 485 -14.93 19.05 26.09
C ILE A 485 -14.06 18.43 25.00
N LYS A 486 -14.21 17.12 24.79
CA LYS A 486 -13.59 16.39 23.69
C LYS A 486 -14.63 16.10 22.62
N PHE A 487 -14.35 16.49 21.40
CA PHE A 487 -15.22 16.21 20.24
C PHE A 487 -14.37 15.94 19.01
N TYR A 488 -15.02 15.56 17.93
CA TYR A 488 -14.35 15.28 16.67
C TYR A 488 -14.84 16.25 15.61
N VAL A 489 -13.91 16.82 14.86
CA VAL A 489 -14.17 17.54 13.63
C VAL A 489 -14.04 16.55 12.48
N ASP A 490 -14.84 16.76 11.45
CA ASP A 490 -14.72 16.04 10.21
C ASP A 490 -13.40 16.36 9.46
N HIS A 491 -13.25 15.76 8.28
CA HIS A 491 -12.13 15.77 7.35
C HIS A 491 -10.92 16.72 7.60
N ILE A 492 -9.77 16.16 8.00
CA ILE A 492 -8.52 16.88 8.32
C ILE A 492 -7.89 17.62 7.14
N LYS A 493 -8.13 17.21 5.89
CA LYS A 493 -7.45 17.80 4.73
C LYS A 493 -8.09 19.11 4.25
N LEU A 494 -9.34 19.37 4.64
CA LEU A 494 -10.08 20.49 4.09
C LEU A 494 -9.60 21.82 4.64
N GLU A 495 -9.83 22.87 3.86
CA GLU A 495 -9.52 24.24 4.22
C GLU A 495 -8.02 24.44 4.50
N HIS A 496 -7.16 23.74 3.76
CA HIS A 496 -5.71 23.65 4.01
C HIS A 496 -5.39 23.20 5.45
N TRP A 497 -6.02 22.13 5.90
CA TRP A 497 -5.81 21.57 7.25
C TRP A 497 -6.27 22.44 8.43
N GLU A 498 -6.82 23.63 8.17
CA GLU A 498 -7.24 24.61 9.19
C GLU A 498 -8.66 24.37 9.72
N ARG A 499 -9.46 23.52 9.04
CA ARG A 499 -10.86 23.26 9.40
C ARG A 499 -11.03 22.89 10.87
N SER A 500 -10.14 22.05 11.40
CA SER A 500 -10.22 21.61 12.81
C SER A 500 -10.05 22.75 13.82
N ASP A 501 -9.26 23.77 13.47
CA ASP A 501 -9.02 24.93 14.32
C ASP A 501 -10.13 25.97 14.19
N ARG A 502 -10.61 26.21 12.97
CA ARG A 502 -11.79 27.05 12.72
C ARG A 502 -12.99 26.55 13.51
N VAL A 503 -13.34 25.28 13.34
CA VAL A 503 -14.49 24.66 14.04
C VAL A 503 -14.31 24.71 15.56
N ALA A 504 -13.10 24.46 16.07
CA ALA A 504 -12.84 24.57 17.50
C ALA A 504 -13.02 26.00 18.03
N ASN A 505 -12.68 27.02 17.23
CA ASN A 505 -12.87 28.41 17.60
C ASN A 505 -14.36 28.82 17.57
N GLU A 506 -15.10 28.44 16.54
CA GLU A 506 -16.54 28.69 16.43
C GLU A 506 -17.32 28.03 17.59
N VAL A 507 -17.03 26.76 17.86
CA VAL A 507 -17.62 26.03 19.01
C VAL A 507 -17.28 26.70 20.34
N ARG A 508 -16.03 27.13 20.54
CA ARG A 508 -15.61 27.83 21.78
C ARG A 508 -16.38 29.13 21.97
N GLN A 509 -16.48 29.96 20.93
CA GLN A 509 -17.17 31.25 20.99
C GLN A 509 -18.66 31.04 21.30
N GLU A 510 -19.29 30.06 20.65
CA GLU A 510 -20.69 29.76 20.87
C GLU A 510 -20.96 29.20 22.28
N MET A 511 -20.05 28.38 22.82
CA MET A 511 -20.14 27.91 24.20
C MET A 511 -20.14 29.08 25.20
N LEU A 512 -19.20 30.02 25.04
CA LEU A 512 -19.10 31.19 25.91
C LEU A 512 -20.34 32.08 25.81
N ARG A 513 -20.88 32.28 24.59
CA ARG A 513 -22.11 33.02 24.36
C ARG A 513 -23.29 32.39 25.10
N ARG A 514 -23.52 31.09 24.91
CA ARG A 514 -24.67 30.39 25.51
C ARG A 514 -24.56 30.23 27.03
N LEU A 515 -23.34 30.08 27.55
CA LEU A 515 -23.11 30.11 29.00
C LEU A 515 -23.39 31.50 29.59
N THR A 516 -22.98 32.57 28.90
CA THR A 516 -23.31 33.95 29.30
C THR A 516 -24.82 34.17 29.35
N GLU A 517 -25.54 33.77 28.30
CA GLU A 517 -27.00 33.89 28.22
C GLU A 517 -27.74 33.07 29.28
N GLY A 518 -27.19 31.93 29.66
CA GLY A 518 -27.71 31.11 30.75
C GLY A 518 -27.35 31.60 32.16
N GLY A 519 -26.56 32.68 32.30
CA GLY A 519 -26.14 33.21 33.59
C GLY A 519 -24.99 32.45 34.27
N PHE A 520 -24.20 31.70 33.50
CA PHE A 520 -23.09 30.84 33.98
C PHE A 520 -21.71 31.54 34.03
N ASN A 521 -21.67 32.88 33.89
CA ASN A 521 -20.45 33.69 33.85
C ASN A 521 -19.70 33.80 35.17
#